data_AF-A0AAV3JPB1-F1
#
_entry.id   AF-A0AAV3JPB1-F1
#
_cell.length_a   1.000
_cell.length_b   1.000
_cell.length_c   1.000
_cell.angle_alpha   90.00
_cell.angle_beta   90.00
_cell.angle_gamma   90.00
#
_symmetry.space_group_name_H-M   'P 1'
#
loop_
_entity.id
_entity.type
_entity.pdbx_description
1 polymer ?
#
loop_
_entity_poly.entity_id
_entity_poly.type
_entity_poly.pdbx_seq_one_letter_code
_entity_poly.pdbx_strand_id
1 'polypeptide(L)'
;KARITNHKGVCYAKEFECKYLERAKVYANSVKVEASAGSVVYAKEIALEKLKSDNKLYFSKQCLINEVDGNGNRFIFYAFGGRENQEELKAAKQKLNALGLKSKKIIAQHQSLNHLVKNNQAIMEKLKNATEEIKRSLMQQESVKDAYSEFMFALKRLKILKAQMLELQKINNECYAKLISIENSFQHASIMTKNPFKQENIVIYHRNYPKVSNLSAMLSHNESVNVIYEDHKIKKVPKSVIKG
;
A
#
# COMPACT_ATOMS: atom_id res chain seq x y z
N LYS A 1 15.26 -10.13 18.86
CA LYS A 1 14.43 -11.35 18.86
C LYS A 1 13.45 -11.27 20.02
N ALA A 2 12.20 -11.66 19.86
CA ALA A 2 11.21 -11.75 20.94
C ALA A 2 10.85 -13.22 21.17
N ARG A 3 10.90 -13.67 22.43
CA ARG A 3 10.53 -15.03 22.83
C ARG A 3 9.50 -14.94 23.94
N ILE A 4 8.33 -15.50 23.71
CA ILE A 4 7.17 -15.37 24.61
C ILE A 4 6.54 -16.75 24.78
N THR A 5 6.02 -17.08 25.94
CA THR A 5 5.29 -18.35 26.10
C THR A 5 3.87 -18.22 25.57
N ASN A 6 3.12 -17.23 26.06
CA ASN A 6 1.73 -16.98 25.68
C ASN A 6 1.59 -15.53 25.20
N HIS A 7 1.02 -15.30 24.01
CA HIS A 7 0.82 -13.95 23.49
C HIS A 7 -0.59 -13.73 22.95
N LYS A 8 -1.22 -12.62 23.38
CA LYS A 8 -2.59 -12.20 23.01
C LYS A 8 -2.70 -10.74 22.52
N GLY A 9 -1.56 -10.09 22.29
CA GLY A 9 -1.48 -8.67 21.99
C GLY A 9 -0.94 -8.38 20.60
N VAL A 10 -0.29 -7.22 20.46
CA VAL A 10 0.45 -6.86 19.25
C VAL A 10 1.94 -6.96 19.53
N CYS A 11 2.69 -7.60 18.62
CA CYS A 11 4.14 -7.69 18.71
C CYS A 11 4.80 -7.23 17.40
N TYR A 12 5.86 -6.43 17.54
CA TYR A 12 6.76 -6.03 16.47
C TYR A 12 8.16 -6.53 16.80
N ALA A 13 8.68 -7.47 16.01
CA ALA A 13 10.00 -8.06 16.22
C ALA A 13 10.70 -8.28 14.89
N LYS A 14 12.01 -8.55 14.89
CA LYS A 14 12.68 -9.10 13.68
C LYS A 14 12.41 -10.60 13.58
N GLU A 15 12.50 -11.27 14.71
CA GLU A 15 12.21 -12.70 14.90
C GLU A 15 11.28 -12.84 16.09
N PHE A 16 10.24 -13.66 15.93
CA PHE A 16 9.24 -13.92 16.95
C PHE A 16 9.09 -15.42 17.18
N GLU A 17 9.25 -15.85 18.43
CA GLU A 17 9.09 -17.23 18.85
C GLU A 17 8.05 -17.29 19.97
N CYS A 18 7.01 -18.11 19.81
CA CYS A 18 5.94 -18.25 20.79
C CYS A 18 5.48 -19.69 20.98
N LYS A 19 5.08 -20.09 22.19
CA LYS A 19 4.39 -21.38 22.34
C LYS A 19 2.93 -21.26 21.91
N TYR A 20 2.19 -20.34 22.51
CA TYR A 20 0.75 -20.17 22.24
C TYR A 20 0.44 -18.76 21.77
N LEU A 21 -0.04 -18.65 20.52
CA LEU A 21 -0.44 -17.39 19.90
C LEU A 21 -1.97 -17.34 19.74
N GLU A 22 -2.63 -16.57 20.59
CA GLU A 22 -4.10 -16.56 20.66
C GLU A 22 -4.65 -15.15 20.43
N ARG A 23 -5.46 -14.96 19.38
CA ARG A 23 -6.08 -13.67 19.04
C ARG A 23 -5.09 -12.50 19.00
N ALA A 24 -3.85 -12.79 18.60
CA ALA A 24 -2.76 -11.83 18.61
C ALA A 24 -2.45 -11.32 17.21
N LYS A 25 -1.65 -10.25 17.13
CA LYS A 25 -1.16 -9.67 15.89
C LYS A 25 0.37 -9.56 15.90
N VAL A 26 1.03 -10.24 14.98
CA VAL A 26 2.50 -10.30 14.92
C VAL A 26 3.01 -9.72 13.62
N TYR A 27 4.04 -8.89 13.71
CA TYR A 27 4.81 -8.37 12.58
C TYR A 27 6.29 -8.73 12.76
N ALA A 28 6.81 -9.60 11.90
CA ALA A 28 8.21 -10.01 11.95
C ALA A 28 8.80 -10.33 10.58
N ASN A 29 10.08 -10.68 10.51
CA ASN A 29 10.66 -11.32 9.33
C ASN A 29 10.50 -12.84 9.41
N SER A 30 10.72 -13.43 10.58
CA SER A 30 10.53 -14.86 10.85
C SER A 30 9.66 -15.08 12.08
N VAL A 31 8.71 -16.01 11.98
CA VAL A 31 7.78 -16.39 13.04
C VAL A 31 7.84 -17.89 13.27
N LYS A 32 8.06 -18.32 14.51
CA LYS A 32 8.00 -19.72 14.95
C LYS A 32 7.01 -19.86 16.08
N VAL A 33 5.97 -20.67 15.90
CA VAL A 33 4.91 -20.82 16.89
C VAL A 33 4.52 -22.28 17.07
N GLU A 34 4.41 -22.78 18.31
CA GLU A 34 3.96 -24.15 18.56
C GLU A 34 2.45 -24.28 18.23
N ALA A 35 1.60 -23.40 18.75
CA ALA A 35 0.17 -23.40 18.47
C ALA A 35 -0.41 -21.99 18.23
N SER A 36 -1.26 -21.85 17.21
CA SER A 36 -1.94 -20.58 16.89
C SER A 36 -3.45 -20.73 16.70
N ALA A 37 -4.23 -19.80 17.27
CA ALA A 37 -5.68 -19.72 17.14
C ALA A 37 -6.16 -18.27 17.00
N GLY A 38 -6.96 -17.97 15.97
CA GLY A 38 -7.57 -16.65 15.76
C GLY A 38 -6.58 -15.50 15.57
N SER A 39 -5.32 -15.79 15.22
CA SER A 39 -4.24 -14.79 15.19
C SER A 39 -3.95 -14.28 13.78
N VAL A 40 -3.40 -13.07 13.70
CA VAL A 40 -2.99 -12.44 12.45
C VAL A 40 -1.47 -12.29 12.43
N VAL A 41 -0.81 -12.90 11.44
CA VAL A 41 0.65 -12.93 11.35
C VAL A 41 1.08 -12.30 10.02
N TYR A 42 2.02 -11.38 10.09
CA TYR A 42 2.75 -10.82 8.94
C TYR A 42 4.22 -11.20 9.09
N ALA A 43 4.72 -12.08 8.21
CA ALA A 43 6.14 -12.41 8.16
C ALA A 43 6.69 -12.67 6.74
N LYS A 44 8.00 -12.78 6.57
CA LYS A 44 8.56 -13.37 5.34
C LYS A 44 8.36 -14.89 5.39
N GLU A 45 8.69 -15.46 6.55
CA GLU A 45 8.64 -16.89 6.83
C GLU A 45 7.82 -17.16 8.10
N ILE A 46 6.89 -18.11 8.03
CA ILE A 46 6.06 -18.55 9.14
C ILE A 46 6.25 -20.05 9.32
N ALA A 47 6.57 -20.49 10.53
CA ALA A 47 6.66 -21.89 10.92
C ALA A 47 5.72 -22.16 12.11
N LEU A 48 4.83 -23.14 11.94
CA LEU A 48 3.81 -23.50 12.91
C LEU A 48 3.81 -25.01 13.16
N GLU A 49 3.75 -25.45 14.41
CA GLU A 49 3.51 -26.87 14.67
C GLU A 49 2.04 -27.22 14.53
N LYS A 50 1.14 -26.47 15.18
CA LYS A 50 -0.30 -26.70 15.16
C LYS A 50 -1.07 -25.43 14.81
N LEU A 51 -1.84 -25.47 13.73
CA LEU A 51 -2.74 -24.41 13.31
C LEU A 51 -4.20 -24.77 13.65
N LYS A 52 -4.78 -24.07 14.63
CA LYS A 52 -6.22 -24.16 14.96
C LYS A 52 -7.03 -23.26 14.01
N SER A 53 -8.24 -22.83 14.38
CA SER A 53 -9.13 -22.07 13.49
C SER A 53 -8.84 -20.57 13.43
N ASP A 54 -9.37 -19.93 12.38
CA ASP A 54 -9.50 -18.48 12.20
C ASP A 54 -8.19 -17.66 12.14
N ASN A 55 -7.08 -18.30 11.81
CA ASN A 55 -5.82 -17.59 11.63
C ASN A 55 -5.73 -16.92 10.25
N LYS A 56 -5.05 -15.78 10.19
CA LYS A 56 -4.70 -15.08 8.94
C LYS A 56 -3.19 -14.95 8.84
N LEU A 57 -2.59 -15.68 7.92
CA LEU A 57 -1.16 -15.80 7.77
C LEU A 57 -0.74 -15.09 6.47
N TYR A 58 -0.20 -13.88 6.59
CA TYR A 58 0.34 -13.09 5.48
C TYR A 58 1.84 -13.34 5.37
N PHE A 59 2.28 -13.88 4.24
CA PHE A 59 3.69 -14.19 4.06
C PHE A 59 4.20 -13.96 2.64
N SER A 60 5.50 -13.62 2.56
CA SER A 60 6.15 -13.25 1.30
C SER A 60 7.16 -14.29 0.78
N LYS A 61 7.37 -15.41 1.49
CA LYS A 61 8.29 -16.47 1.06
C LYS A 61 7.78 -17.86 1.39
N GLN A 62 7.60 -18.18 2.67
CA GLN A 62 7.20 -19.55 3.04
C GLN A 62 6.31 -19.58 4.28
N CYS A 63 5.33 -20.48 4.27
CA CYS A 63 4.56 -20.90 5.43
C CYS A 63 4.70 -22.42 5.60
N LEU A 64 5.43 -22.86 6.62
CA LEU A 64 5.63 -24.26 6.96
C LEU A 64 4.74 -24.63 8.15
N ILE A 65 3.88 -25.63 7.99
CA ILE A 65 2.97 -26.08 9.06
C ILE A 65 3.04 -27.59 9.23
N ASN A 66 3.21 -28.07 10.47
CA ASN A 66 3.16 -29.52 10.70
C ASN A 66 1.72 -30.04 10.64
N GLU A 67 0.80 -29.44 11.40
CA GLU A 67 -0.60 -29.84 11.53
C GLU A 67 -1.56 -28.66 11.32
N VAL A 68 -2.56 -28.86 10.47
CA VAL A 68 -3.67 -27.91 10.27
C VAL A 68 -4.96 -28.59 10.75
N ASP A 69 -5.34 -28.29 11.99
CA ASP A 69 -6.47 -28.92 12.68
C ASP A 69 -7.78 -28.12 12.54
N GLY A 70 -7.68 -26.79 12.44
CA GLY A 70 -8.84 -25.91 12.39
C GLY A 70 -9.28 -25.53 10.97
N ASN A 71 -10.49 -24.98 10.90
CA ASN A 71 -11.08 -24.36 9.71
C ASN A 71 -10.92 -22.84 9.68
N GLY A 72 -11.30 -22.24 8.55
CA GLY A 72 -11.40 -20.79 8.42
C GLY A 72 -10.05 -20.08 8.35
N ASN A 73 -8.94 -20.83 8.33
CA ASN A 73 -7.63 -20.23 8.17
C ASN A 73 -7.45 -19.69 6.76
N ARG A 74 -6.79 -18.54 6.70
CA ARG A 74 -6.48 -17.83 5.47
C ARG A 74 -4.97 -17.76 5.31
N PHE A 75 -4.47 -18.43 4.30
CA PHE A 75 -3.08 -18.35 3.89
C PHE A 75 -2.96 -17.31 2.79
N ILE A 76 -2.15 -16.28 2.99
CA ILE A 76 -2.18 -15.09 2.16
C ILE A 76 -0.77 -14.82 1.63
N PHE A 77 -0.55 -15.21 0.39
CA PHE A 77 0.62 -14.83 -0.39
C PHE A 77 0.58 -13.31 -0.58
N TYR A 78 1.56 -12.63 0.00
CA TYR A 78 1.54 -11.18 0.11
C TYR A 78 2.95 -10.59 0.06
N ALA A 79 3.23 -9.72 -0.91
CA ALA A 79 4.53 -9.07 -1.09
C ALA A 79 4.98 -8.28 0.15
N PHE A 80 4.01 -7.72 0.89
CA PHE A 80 4.26 -7.01 2.15
C PHE A 80 4.01 -7.91 3.37
N GLY A 81 4.23 -9.23 3.26
CA GLY A 81 4.20 -10.14 4.41
C GLY A 81 5.29 -9.81 5.43
N GLY A 82 6.51 -9.57 4.96
CA GLY A 82 7.65 -9.26 5.82
C GLY A 82 7.59 -7.88 6.48
N ARG A 83 8.19 -7.76 7.67
CA ARG A 83 8.26 -6.51 8.45
C ARG A 83 8.89 -5.35 7.65
N GLU A 84 10.00 -5.58 6.97
CA GLU A 84 10.68 -4.53 6.18
C GLU A 84 9.74 -3.93 5.13
N ASN A 85 9.11 -4.79 4.32
CA ASN A 85 8.16 -4.35 3.30
C ASN A 85 6.92 -3.68 3.92
N GLN A 86 6.47 -4.12 5.11
CA GLN A 86 5.40 -3.42 5.85
C GLN A 86 5.79 -2.02 6.29
N GLU A 87 7.02 -1.83 6.78
CA GLU A 87 7.55 -0.51 7.14
C GLU A 87 7.62 0.40 5.92
N GLU A 88 8.07 -0.11 4.77
CA GLU A 88 8.05 0.63 3.50
C GLU A 88 6.62 0.99 3.05
N LEU A 89 5.69 0.04 3.13
CA LEU A 89 4.27 0.27 2.81
C LEU A 89 3.67 1.35 3.72
N LYS A 90 3.97 1.31 5.02
CA LYS A 90 3.50 2.30 6.00
C LYS A 90 4.06 3.68 5.69
N ALA A 91 5.37 3.78 5.46
CA ALA A 91 6.02 5.04 5.11
C ALA A 91 5.47 5.64 3.80
N ALA A 92 5.30 4.80 2.77
CA ALA A 92 4.72 5.23 1.50
C ALA A 92 3.27 5.70 1.66
N LYS A 93 2.43 4.98 2.42
CA LYS A 93 1.05 5.40 2.70
C LYS A 93 0.99 6.75 3.43
N GLN A 94 1.84 6.95 4.43
CA GLN A 94 1.93 8.23 5.14
C GLN A 94 2.33 9.37 4.20
N LYS A 95 3.33 9.13 3.34
CA LYS A 95 3.78 10.10 2.34
C LYS A 95 2.69 10.43 1.32
N LEU A 96 2.03 9.42 0.75
CA LEU A 96 0.92 9.57 -0.19
C LEU A 96 -0.25 10.36 0.42
N ASN A 97 -0.60 10.09 1.67
CA ASN A 97 -1.66 10.84 2.38
C ASN A 97 -1.28 12.31 2.54
N ALA A 98 -0.04 12.60 2.95
CA ALA A 98 0.46 13.96 3.07
C ALA A 98 0.49 14.70 1.72
N LEU A 99 0.89 14.02 0.65
CA LEU A 99 0.86 14.57 -0.72
C LEU A 99 -0.57 14.87 -1.16
N GLY A 100 -1.52 13.98 -0.90
CA GLY A 100 -2.94 14.19 -1.22
C GLY A 100 -3.53 15.42 -0.53
N LEU A 101 -3.21 15.64 0.75
CA LEU A 101 -3.62 16.83 1.47
C LEU A 101 -3.01 18.12 0.89
N LYS A 102 -1.71 18.10 0.54
CA LYS A 102 -1.04 19.23 -0.12
C LYS A 102 -1.63 19.51 -1.50
N SER A 103 -1.89 18.47 -2.29
CA SER A 103 -2.46 18.59 -3.63
C SER A 103 -3.84 19.25 -3.59
N LYS A 104 -4.71 18.86 -2.64
CA LYS A 104 -6.04 19.47 -2.48
C LYS A 104 -5.95 20.98 -2.22
N LYS A 105 -5.03 21.41 -1.34
CA LYS A 105 -4.80 22.83 -1.04
C LYS A 105 -4.33 23.60 -2.28
N ILE A 106 -3.38 23.05 -3.02
CA ILE A 106 -2.86 23.68 -4.24
C ILE A 106 -3.94 23.79 -5.32
N ILE A 107 -4.75 22.75 -5.51
CA ILE A 107 -5.87 22.76 -6.47
C ILE A 107 -6.87 23.86 -6.10
N ALA A 108 -7.23 23.99 -4.82
CA ALA A 108 -8.15 25.04 -4.38
C ALA A 108 -7.58 26.45 -4.61
N GLN A 109 -6.30 26.68 -4.28
CA GLN A 109 -5.62 27.95 -4.56
C GLN A 109 -5.57 28.24 -6.07
N HIS A 110 -5.26 27.23 -6.88
CA HIS A 110 -5.18 27.35 -8.32
C HIS A 110 -6.55 27.71 -8.94
N GLN A 111 -7.63 27.08 -8.47
CA GLN A 111 -8.99 27.41 -8.90
C GLN A 111 -9.35 28.86 -8.55
N SER A 112 -9.11 29.29 -7.30
CA SER A 112 -9.38 30.66 -6.86
C SER A 112 -8.62 31.71 -7.68
N LEU A 113 -7.33 31.51 -7.91
CA LEU A 113 -6.51 32.44 -8.71
C LEU A 113 -6.90 32.45 -10.19
N ASN A 114 -7.31 31.30 -10.74
CA ASN A 114 -7.84 31.24 -12.10
C ASN A 114 -9.12 32.05 -12.25
N HIS A 115 -9.99 32.08 -11.23
CA HIS A 115 -11.17 32.95 -11.25
C HIS A 115 -10.77 34.44 -11.26
N LEU A 116 -9.79 34.85 -10.45
CA LEU A 116 -9.28 36.23 -10.47
C LEU A 116 -8.70 36.63 -11.83
N VAL A 117 -7.91 35.74 -12.46
CA VAL A 117 -7.39 35.96 -13.81
C VAL A 117 -8.53 36.16 -14.82
N LYS A 118 -9.55 35.30 -14.79
CA LYS A 118 -10.70 35.39 -15.70
C LYS A 118 -11.49 36.68 -15.49
N ASN A 119 -11.74 37.08 -14.24
CA ASN A 119 -12.50 38.29 -13.92
C ASN A 119 -11.81 39.56 -14.42
N ASN A 120 -10.48 39.60 -14.34
CA ASN A 120 -9.70 40.77 -14.77
C ASN A 120 -9.26 40.71 -16.25
N GLN A 121 -9.58 39.63 -16.98
CA GLN A 121 -9.08 39.38 -18.32
C GLN A 121 -9.50 40.45 -19.35
N ALA A 122 -10.76 40.88 -19.31
CA ALA A 122 -11.26 41.91 -20.24
C ALA A 122 -10.55 43.27 -20.04
N ILE A 123 -10.23 43.64 -18.80
CA ILE A 123 -9.46 44.85 -18.49
C ILE A 123 -8.03 44.72 -19.02
N MET A 124 -7.41 43.54 -18.85
CA MET A 124 -6.06 43.29 -19.34
C MET A 124 -5.97 43.28 -20.86
N GLU A 125 -6.97 42.74 -21.57
CA GLU A 125 -7.02 42.79 -23.03
C GLU A 125 -7.17 44.22 -23.55
N LYS A 126 -8.00 45.04 -22.90
CA LYS A 126 -8.10 46.48 -23.20
C LYS A 126 -6.77 47.19 -23.00
N LEU A 127 -6.09 46.94 -21.88
CA LEU A 127 -4.76 47.50 -21.63
C LEU A 127 -3.74 47.01 -22.66
N LYS A 128 -3.74 45.72 -23.03
CA LYS A 128 -2.78 45.15 -23.98
C LYS A 128 -2.91 45.75 -25.39
N ASN A 129 -4.13 46.02 -25.83
CA ASN A 129 -4.43 46.50 -27.18
C ASN A 129 -4.48 48.03 -27.30
N ALA A 130 -4.41 48.76 -26.18
CA ALA A 130 -4.39 50.22 -26.16
C ALA A 130 -3.03 50.80 -26.60
N THR A 131 -3.05 52.00 -27.18
CA THR A 131 -1.84 52.80 -27.42
C THR A 131 -1.21 53.23 -26.09
N GLU A 132 0.07 53.59 -26.08
CA GLU A 132 0.78 53.96 -24.85
C GLU A 132 0.15 55.17 -24.12
N GLU A 133 -0.41 56.12 -24.86
CA GLU A 133 -1.13 57.27 -24.29
C GLU A 133 -2.41 56.85 -23.56
N ILE A 134 -3.20 55.95 -24.17
CA ILE A 134 -4.43 55.42 -23.58
C ILE A 134 -4.11 54.52 -22.38
N LYS A 135 -3.05 53.71 -22.44
CA LYS A 135 -2.58 52.92 -21.29
C LYS A 135 -2.20 53.79 -20.11
N ARG A 136 -1.45 54.88 -20.33
CA ARG A 136 -1.05 55.80 -19.26
C ARG A 136 -2.27 56.44 -18.60
N SER A 137 -3.27 56.85 -19.38
CA SER A 137 -4.52 57.40 -18.85
C SER A 137 -5.31 56.36 -18.05
N LEU A 138 -5.49 55.14 -18.58
CA LEU A 138 -6.19 54.06 -17.87
C LEU A 138 -5.49 53.65 -16.57
N MET A 139 -4.16 53.62 -16.54
CA MET A 139 -3.37 53.25 -15.35
C MET A 139 -3.37 54.34 -14.25
N GLN A 140 -3.90 55.53 -14.51
CA GLN A 140 -4.17 56.51 -13.46
C GLN A 140 -5.45 56.18 -12.66
N GLN A 141 -6.34 55.35 -13.21
CA GLN A 141 -7.53 54.89 -12.49
C GLN A 141 -7.12 53.82 -11.47
N GLU A 142 -7.45 54.07 -10.20
CA GLU A 142 -7.08 53.18 -9.09
C GLU A 142 -7.63 51.75 -9.29
N SER A 143 -8.87 51.63 -9.75
CA SER A 143 -9.51 50.34 -10.07
C SER A 143 -8.76 49.53 -11.15
N VAL A 144 -8.20 50.20 -12.16
CA VAL A 144 -7.41 49.55 -13.23
C VAL A 144 -6.04 49.13 -12.71
N LYS A 145 -5.41 49.97 -11.88
CA LYS A 145 -4.13 49.68 -11.24
C LYS A 145 -4.24 48.48 -10.30
N ASP A 146 -5.30 48.42 -9.50
CA ASP A 146 -5.59 47.30 -8.60
C ASP A 146 -5.84 46.01 -9.40
N ALA A 147 -6.74 46.06 -10.39
CA ALA A 147 -7.03 44.91 -11.26
C ALA A 147 -5.76 44.39 -11.98
N TYR A 148 -4.89 45.28 -12.44
CA TYR A 148 -3.60 44.93 -13.04
C TYR A 148 -2.67 44.24 -12.03
N SER A 149 -2.56 44.80 -10.81
CA SER A 149 -1.71 44.25 -9.77
C SER A 149 -2.16 42.85 -9.33
N GLU A 150 -3.48 42.66 -9.13
CA GLU A 150 -4.09 41.38 -8.77
C GLU A 150 -3.90 40.35 -9.88
N PHE A 151 -4.10 40.75 -11.13
CA PHE A 151 -3.92 39.87 -12.29
C PHE A 151 -2.47 39.40 -12.41
N MET A 152 -1.50 40.32 -12.31
CA MET A 152 -0.08 39.98 -12.37
C MET A 152 0.36 39.10 -11.20
N PHE A 153 -0.13 39.40 -9.99
CA PHE A 153 0.08 38.56 -8.82
C PHE A 153 -0.48 37.15 -9.05
N ALA A 154 -1.72 37.04 -9.52
CA ALA A 154 -2.37 35.77 -9.78
C ALA A 154 -1.63 34.95 -10.84
N LEU A 155 -1.21 35.55 -11.95
CA LEU A 155 -0.40 34.87 -12.97
C LEU A 155 0.93 34.35 -12.42
N LYS A 156 1.66 35.16 -11.64
CA LYS A 156 2.93 34.75 -11.04
C LYS A 156 2.71 33.59 -10.07
N ARG A 157 1.64 33.65 -9.26
CA ARG A 157 1.31 32.61 -8.29
C ARG A 157 0.84 31.32 -8.97
N LEU A 158 0.04 31.39 -10.03
CA LEU A 158 -0.39 30.24 -10.82
C LEU A 158 0.80 29.47 -11.41
N LYS A 159 1.83 30.17 -11.92
CA LYS A 159 3.07 29.53 -12.40
C LYS A 159 3.76 28.73 -11.28
N ILE A 160 3.86 29.30 -10.09
CA ILE A 160 4.44 28.61 -8.91
C ILE A 160 3.61 27.39 -8.53
N LEU A 161 2.29 27.53 -8.47
CA LEU A 161 1.40 26.41 -8.12
C LEU A 161 1.48 25.28 -9.14
N LYS A 162 1.58 25.60 -10.44
CA LYS A 162 1.78 24.60 -11.49
C LYS A 162 3.09 23.84 -11.30
N ALA A 163 4.19 24.53 -11.00
CA ALA A 163 5.48 23.88 -10.72
C ALA A 163 5.38 22.96 -9.48
N GLN A 164 4.69 23.41 -8.42
CA GLN A 164 4.45 22.58 -7.24
C GLN A 164 3.58 21.35 -7.53
N MET A 165 2.55 21.47 -8.38
CA MET A 165 1.73 20.33 -8.79
C MET A 165 2.54 19.27 -9.54
N LEU A 166 3.41 19.71 -10.47
CA LEU A 166 4.30 18.80 -11.21
C LEU A 166 5.26 18.07 -10.27
N GLU A 167 5.83 18.78 -9.29
CA GLU A 167 6.71 18.17 -8.30
C GLU A 167 5.96 17.16 -7.43
N LEU A 168 4.76 17.49 -6.94
CA LEU A 168 3.94 16.55 -6.19
C LEU A 168 3.58 15.31 -7.02
N GLN A 169 3.28 15.48 -8.30
CA GLN A 169 2.98 14.37 -9.21
C GLN A 169 4.20 13.47 -9.39
N LYS A 170 5.40 14.03 -9.56
CA LYS A 170 6.66 13.29 -9.64
C LYS A 170 6.88 12.45 -8.37
N ILE A 171 6.80 13.07 -7.20
CA ILE A 171 6.98 12.37 -5.91
C ILE A 171 5.91 11.28 -5.72
N ASN A 172 4.67 11.55 -6.12
CA ASN A 172 3.59 10.56 -6.08
C ASN A 172 3.92 9.34 -6.95
N ASN A 173 4.36 9.57 -8.19
CA ASN A 173 4.76 8.51 -9.11
C ASN A 173 5.94 7.69 -8.59
N GLU A 174 6.95 8.33 -7.99
CA GLU A 174 8.07 7.64 -7.34
C GLU A 174 7.61 6.73 -6.20
N CYS A 175 6.64 7.19 -5.38
CA CYS A 175 6.08 6.37 -4.30
C CYS A 175 5.37 5.13 -4.85
N TYR A 176 4.52 5.29 -5.88
CA TYR A 176 3.85 4.17 -6.53
C TYR A 176 4.84 3.22 -7.21
N ALA A 177 5.85 3.75 -7.91
CA ALA A 177 6.88 2.96 -8.57
C ALA A 177 7.62 2.06 -7.58
N LYS A 178 7.97 2.59 -6.39
CA LYS A 178 8.58 1.80 -5.33
C LYS A 178 7.68 0.66 -4.84
N LEU A 179 6.40 0.93 -4.60
CA LEU A 179 5.44 -0.10 -4.16
C LEU A 179 5.19 -1.17 -5.24
N ILE A 180 5.12 -0.77 -6.50
CA ILE A 180 5.03 -1.67 -7.65
C ILE A 180 6.29 -2.53 -7.75
N SER A 181 7.47 -1.97 -7.50
CA SER A 181 8.72 -2.73 -7.51
C SER A 181 8.74 -3.84 -6.46
N ILE A 182 8.22 -3.57 -5.25
CA ILE A 182 8.11 -4.58 -4.19
C ILE A 182 7.17 -5.70 -4.62
N GLU A 183 6.00 -5.36 -5.16
CA GLU A 183 5.04 -6.36 -5.68
C GLU A 183 5.62 -7.17 -6.84
N ASN A 184 6.34 -6.53 -7.77
CA ASN A 184 6.95 -7.24 -8.90
C ASN A 184 8.12 -8.14 -8.49
N SER A 185 8.77 -7.85 -7.35
CA SER A 185 9.79 -8.74 -6.78
C SER A 185 9.19 -9.99 -6.12
N PHE A 186 7.88 -9.98 -5.84
CA PHE A 186 7.18 -11.12 -5.26
C PHE A 186 6.78 -12.12 -6.36
N GLN A 187 7.68 -13.03 -6.67
CA GLN A 187 7.50 -14.01 -7.75
C GLN A 187 7.14 -15.40 -7.25
N HIS A 188 7.67 -15.79 -6.09
CA HIS A 188 7.53 -17.15 -5.58
C HIS A 188 7.22 -17.14 -4.08
N ALA A 189 6.23 -17.96 -3.67
CA ALA A 189 5.99 -18.27 -2.27
C ALA A 189 5.32 -19.64 -2.11
N SER A 190 5.47 -20.27 -0.95
CA SER A 190 4.94 -21.62 -0.73
C SER A 190 4.27 -21.81 0.62
N ILE A 191 3.31 -22.72 0.65
CA ILE A 191 2.69 -23.31 1.84
C ILE A 191 3.09 -24.78 1.82
N MET A 192 3.84 -25.18 2.83
CA MET A 192 4.33 -26.55 3.00
C MET A 192 3.65 -27.14 4.22
N THR A 193 2.97 -28.28 4.06
CA THR A 193 2.33 -28.97 5.19
C THR A 193 2.87 -30.37 5.35
N LYS A 194 3.10 -30.81 6.60
CA LYS A 194 3.43 -32.22 6.86
C LYS A 194 2.17 -33.08 6.76
N ASN A 195 1.11 -32.70 7.47
CA ASN A 195 -0.14 -33.44 7.50
C ASN A 195 -1.20 -32.86 6.55
N PRO A 196 -2.22 -33.64 6.13
CA PRO A 196 -3.34 -33.14 5.33
C PRO A 196 -4.08 -32.00 6.03
N PHE A 197 -4.74 -31.15 5.25
CA PHE A 197 -5.65 -30.13 5.79
C PHE A 197 -6.89 -30.83 6.36
N LYS A 198 -7.01 -30.92 7.69
CA LYS A 198 -8.13 -31.66 8.31
C LYS A 198 -9.48 -31.00 8.09
N GLN A 199 -9.53 -29.72 7.74
CA GLN A 199 -10.78 -28.98 7.49
C GLN A 199 -10.60 -27.99 6.35
N GLU A 200 -11.70 -27.35 5.95
CA GLU A 200 -11.70 -26.35 4.88
C GLU A 200 -10.92 -25.10 5.26
N ASN A 201 -10.03 -24.68 4.37
CA ASN A 201 -9.21 -23.48 4.50
C ASN A 201 -9.11 -22.77 3.15
N ILE A 202 -8.61 -21.54 3.13
CA ILE A 202 -8.48 -20.77 1.88
C ILE A 202 -7.05 -20.25 1.70
N VAL A 203 -6.56 -20.36 0.48
CA VAL A 203 -5.33 -19.72 0.03
C VAL A 203 -5.70 -18.53 -0.84
N ILE A 204 -5.05 -17.40 -0.59
CA ILE A 204 -5.29 -16.13 -1.25
C ILE A 204 -3.95 -15.60 -1.74
N TYR A 205 -3.87 -15.21 -3.00
CA TYR A 205 -2.87 -14.26 -3.45
C TYR A 205 -3.49 -12.87 -3.40
N HIS A 206 -2.84 -11.95 -2.68
CA HIS A 206 -3.30 -10.58 -2.52
C HIS A 206 -2.27 -9.62 -3.10
N ARG A 207 -2.70 -8.85 -4.11
CA ARG A 207 -1.90 -7.79 -4.73
C ARG A 207 -2.57 -6.44 -4.48
N ASN A 208 -1.80 -5.44 -4.07
CA ASN A 208 -2.27 -4.06 -3.92
C ASN A 208 -1.97 -3.19 -5.15
N TYR A 209 -0.80 -3.39 -5.78
CA TYR A 209 -0.29 -2.51 -6.84
C TYR A 209 0.13 -3.29 -8.09
N PRO A 210 -0.05 -2.73 -9.32
CA PRO A 210 -0.60 -1.39 -9.60
C PRO A 210 -2.11 -1.29 -9.41
N LYS A 211 -2.81 -2.43 -9.43
CA LYS A 211 -4.25 -2.53 -9.13
C LYS A 211 -4.48 -3.66 -8.15
N VAL A 212 -5.51 -3.50 -7.33
CA VAL A 212 -5.92 -4.53 -6.39
C VAL A 212 -6.39 -5.74 -7.18
N SER A 213 -5.83 -6.90 -6.89
CA SER A 213 -6.19 -8.16 -7.52
C SER A 213 -6.04 -9.28 -6.49
N ASN A 214 -7.06 -10.12 -6.40
CA ASN A 214 -7.06 -11.28 -5.52
C ASN A 214 -7.32 -12.53 -6.34
N LEU A 215 -6.53 -13.56 -6.10
CA LEU A 215 -6.82 -14.92 -6.55
C LEU A 215 -7.02 -15.78 -5.32
N SER A 216 -7.96 -16.71 -5.37
CA SER A 216 -8.21 -17.61 -4.25
C SER A 216 -8.36 -19.04 -4.71
N ALA A 217 -7.88 -19.96 -3.88
CA ALA A 217 -8.10 -21.39 -4.02
C ALA A 217 -8.56 -21.96 -2.68
N MET A 218 -9.62 -22.77 -2.70
CA MET A 218 -10.09 -23.49 -1.51
C MET A 218 -9.20 -24.70 -1.27
N LEU A 219 -8.95 -25.04 -0.01
CA LEU A 219 -8.36 -26.28 0.45
C LEU A 219 -9.46 -27.10 1.10
N SER A 220 -9.70 -28.30 0.56
CA SER A 220 -10.80 -29.15 0.97
C SER A 220 -10.44 -30.00 2.19
N HIS A 221 -11.46 -30.58 2.82
CA HIS A 221 -11.29 -31.55 3.90
C HIS A 221 -10.38 -32.72 3.48
N ASN A 222 -9.43 -33.07 4.35
CA ASN A 222 -8.39 -34.09 4.18
C ASN A 222 -7.51 -33.94 2.93
N GLU A 223 -7.46 -32.74 2.32
CA GLU A 223 -6.64 -32.51 1.15
C GLU A 223 -5.14 -32.55 1.54
N SER A 224 -4.35 -33.37 0.84
CA SER A 224 -2.92 -33.56 1.13
C SER A 224 -2.07 -32.96 0.01
N VAL A 225 -1.90 -31.64 0.05
CA VAL A 225 -1.16 -30.87 -0.95
C VAL A 225 -0.24 -29.85 -0.29
N ASN A 226 0.83 -29.51 -0.99
CA ASN A 226 1.53 -28.24 -0.81
C ASN A 226 0.94 -27.22 -1.78
N VAL A 227 1.10 -25.93 -1.51
CA VAL A 227 0.57 -24.88 -2.38
C VAL A 227 1.69 -23.91 -2.72
N ILE A 228 1.84 -23.62 -4.00
CA ILE A 228 2.88 -22.71 -4.50
C ILE A 228 2.20 -21.57 -5.23
N TYR A 229 2.67 -20.36 -4.99
CA TYR A 229 2.43 -19.21 -5.82
C TYR A 229 3.62 -19.03 -6.77
N GLU A 230 3.35 -19.06 -8.06
CA GLU A 230 4.33 -18.89 -9.12
C GLU A 230 3.61 -18.51 -10.42
N ASP A 231 4.25 -17.70 -11.27
CA ASP A 231 3.69 -17.23 -12.56
C ASP A 231 2.31 -16.57 -12.41
N HIS A 232 2.12 -15.83 -11.31
CA HIS A 232 0.84 -15.22 -10.94
C HIS A 232 -0.33 -16.19 -10.79
N LYS A 233 -0.06 -17.47 -10.50
CA LYS A 233 -1.07 -18.51 -10.28
C LYS A 233 -0.85 -19.19 -8.94
N ILE A 234 -1.95 -19.66 -8.34
CA ILE A 234 -1.91 -20.55 -7.18
C ILE A 234 -1.96 -21.98 -7.72
N LYS A 235 -0.89 -22.74 -7.53
CA LYS A 235 -0.74 -24.13 -7.95
C LYS A 235 -0.79 -25.04 -6.71
N LYS A 236 -1.70 -26.01 -6.71
CA LYS A 236 -1.70 -27.10 -5.71
C LYS A 236 -0.79 -28.21 -6.21
N VAL A 237 0.13 -28.66 -5.38
CA VAL A 237 1.15 -29.65 -5.74
C VAL A 237 1.03 -30.85 -4.80
N PRO A 238 0.93 -32.09 -5.31
CA PRO A 238 0.93 -33.27 -4.47
C PRO A 238 2.21 -33.34 -3.63
N LYS A 239 2.10 -33.78 -2.37
CA LYS A 239 3.26 -33.87 -1.47
C LYS A 239 4.35 -34.82 -1.97
N SER A 240 3.99 -35.81 -2.77
CA SER A 240 4.91 -36.77 -3.39
C SER A 240 5.88 -36.16 -4.42
N VAL A 241 5.60 -34.95 -4.92
CA VAL A 241 6.38 -34.29 -5.97
C VAL A 241 7.52 -33.43 -5.41
N ILE A 242 7.45 -33.03 -4.14
CA ILE A 242 8.50 -32.25 -3.48
C ILE A 242 9.36 -33.21 -2.67
N LYS A 243 10.24 -33.95 -3.36
CA LYS A 243 11.38 -34.61 -2.70
C LYS A 243 12.43 -33.53 -2.43
N GLY A 244 12.89 -33.47 -1.18
CA GLY A 244 13.97 -32.58 -0.75
C GLY A 244 15.29 -32.86 -1.46
#